data_AF-A0A4Q7TIQ7-F1
#
_entry.id   AF-A0A4Q7TIQ7-F1
#
_cell.length_a   1.000
_cell.length_b   1.000
_cell.length_c   1.000
_cell.angle_alpha   90.00
_cell.angle_beta   90.00
_cell.angle_gamma   90.00
#
_symmetry.space_group_name_H-M   'P 1'
#
loop_
_entity.id
_entity.type
_entity.pdbx_description
1 polymer ?
#
loop_
_entity_poly.entity_id
_entity_poly.type
_entity_poly.pdbx_seq_one_letter_code
_entity_poly.pdbx_strand_id
1 'polypeptide(L)'
;MIGFSYLIALAISITGMVMLDRRFGLFFWRDWRKAAVVVPLGVAFFLVWDVFGIALGIFFRGSTNFMTGVLIGPELPIEEVFFLILLCYNTMNAYLAALDWLGGRWRRASRRPEAVTS
;
A
#
# COMPACT_ATOMS: atom_id res chain seq x y z
N MET A 1 15.41 -23.36 5.70
CA MET A 1 15.83 -22.71 4.44
C MET A 1 15.29 -21.30 4.48
N ILE A 2 16.13 -20.27 4.31
CA ILE A 2 15.71 -18.86 4.43
C ILE A 2 14.79 -18.55 3.23
N GLY A 3 13.52 -18.27 3.51
CA GLY A 3 12.52 -18.03 2.47
C GLY A 3 12.51 -16.57 2.02
N PHE A 4 13.14 -16.25 0.90
CA PHE A 4 12.99 -14.91 0.29
C PHE A 4 11.70 -14.76 -0.52
N SER A 5 10.96 -15.86 -0.72
CA SER A 5 9.75 -15.92 -1.53
C SER A 5 8.69 -14.92 -1.10
N TYR A 6 8.52 -14.72 0.21
CA TYR A 6 7.53 -13.78 0.74
C TYR A 6 7.92 -12.32 0.46
N LEU A 7 9.18 -11.96 0.73
CA LEU A 7 9.70 -10.63 0.44
C LEU A 7 9.65 -10.31 -1.06
N ILE A 8 9.99 -11.27 -1.92
CA ILE A 8 9.88 -11.14 -3.37
C ILE A 8 8.42 -10.95 -3.80
N ALA A 9 7.48 -11.74 -3.25
CA ALA A 9 6.06 -11.58 -3.55
C ALA A 9 5.55 -10.19 -3.14
N LEU A 10 5.94 -9.71 -1.95
CA LEU A 10 5.62 -8.35 -1.49
C LEU A 10 6.20 -7.29 -2.43
N ALA A 11 7.46 -7.43 -2.83
CA ALA A 11 8.10 -6.49 -3.76
C ALA A 11 7.40 -6.45 -5.13
N ILE A 12 6.99 -7.61 -5.66
CA ILE A 12 6.22 -7.71 -6.91
C ILE A 12 4.86 -7.05 -6.73
N SER A 13 4.15 -7.30 -5.63
CA SER A 13 2.85 -6.68 -5.35
C SER A 13 2.95 -5.16 -5.22
N ILE A 14 3.95 -4.66 -4.49
CA ILE A 14 4.20 -3.21 -4.36
C ILE A 14 4.49 -2.60 -5.73
N THR A 15 5.36 -3.23 -6.52
CA THR A 15 5.70 -2.77 -7.87
C THR A 15 4.47 -2.74 -8.77
N GLY A 16 3.63 -3.78 -8.73
CA GLY A 16 2.36 -3.83 -9.48
C GLY A 16 1.42 -2.69 -9.10
N MET A 17 1.30 -2.39 -7.80
CA MET A 17 0.50 -1.27 -7.32
C MET A 17 1.07 0.09 -7.76
N VAL A 18 2.39 0.26 -7.79
CA VAL A 18 3.03 1.49 -8.31
C VAL A 18 2.77 1.65 -9.81
N MET A 19 2.83 0.57 -10.59
CA MET A 19 2.52 0.61 -12.02
C MET A 19 1.04 0.94 -12.28
N LEU A 20 0.12 0.39 -11.49
CA LEU A 20 -1.31 0.73 -11.53
C LEU A 20 -1.54 2.21 -11.21
N ASP A 21 -0.92 2.71 -10.13
CA ASP A 21 -1.03 4.11 -9.75
C ASP A 21 -0.48 5.05 -10.83
N ARG A 22 0.63 4.67 -11.47
CA ARG A 22 1.19 5.42 -12.60
C ARG A 22 0.28 5.41 -13.83
N ARG A 23 -0.38 4.28 -14.12
CA ARG A 23 -1.25 4.14 -15.30
C ARG A 23 -2.57 4.90 -15.16
N PHE A 24 -3.14 4.93 -13.97
CA PHE A 24 -4.44 5.56 -13.71
C PHE A 24 -4.34 6.95 -13.07
N GLY A 25 -3.14 7.39 -12.65
CA GLY A 25 -2.90 8.72 -12.09
C GLY A 25 -3.72 8.99 -10.83
N LEU A 26 -3.81 8.00 -9.94
CA LEU A 26 -4.74 8.03 -8.81
C LEU A 26 -4.19 8.81 -7.61
N PHE A 27 -3.04 8.36 -7.06
CA PHE A 27 -2.53 8.75 -5.74
C PHE A 27 -1.19 9.50 -5.81
N PHE A 28 -0.10 8.87 -6.27
CA PHE A 28 1.22 9.55 -6.38
C PHE A 28 1.25 10.59 -7.49
N TRP A 29 0.66 10.29 -8.64
CA TRP A 29 0.70 11.20 -9.79
C TRP A 29 -0.28 12.37 -9.68
N ARG A 30 -1.27 12.24 -8.77
CA ARG A 30 -2.25 13.30 -8.49
C ARG A 30 -1.78 14.25 -7.39
N ASP A 31 -1.18 13.73 -6.32
CA ASP A 31 -0.65 14.52 -5.20
C ASP A 31 0.50 13.77 -4.49
N TRP A 32 1.70 13.76 -5.09
CA TRP A 32 2.88 13.07 -4.53
C TRP A 32 3.19 13.46 -3.08
N ARG A 33 2.90 14.70 -2.70
CA ARG A 33 3.13 15.22 -1.34
C ARG A 33 2.23 14.56 -0.31
N LYS A 34 0.95 14.33 -0.63
CA LYS A 34 0.02 13.66 0.28
C LYS A 34 0.35 12.18 0.40
N ALA A 35 0.71 11.53 -0.71
CA ALA A 35 1.17 10.15 -0.72
C ALA A 35 2.41 9.95 0.16
N ALA A 36 3.40 10.83 0.02
CA ALA A 36 4.64 10.79 0.79
C ALA A 36 4.44 11.04 2.29
N VAL A 37 3.31 11.61 2.73
CA VAL A 37 3.01 11.83 4.15
C VAL A 37 2.09 10.75 4.70
N VAL A 38 1.01 10.41 3.98
CA VAL A 38 -0.01 9.48 4.47
C VAL A 38 0.53 8.05 4.56
N VAL A 39 1.35 7.62 3.61
CA VAL A 39 1.90 6.26 3.63
C VAL A 39 2.83 6.06 4.85
N PRO A 40 3.84 6.93 5.11
CA PRO A 40 4.65 6.79 6.33
C PRO A 40 3.84 6.96 7.61
N LEU A 41 2.85 7.86 7.64
CA LEU A 41 2.01 8.07 8.82
C LEU A 41 1.16 6.84 9.14
N GLY A 42 0.54 6.23 8.13
CA GLY A 42 -0.23 4.99 8.28
C GLY A 42 0.65 3.82 8.72
N VAL A 43 1.82 3.67 8.08
CA VAL A 43 2.80 2.65 8.48
C VAL A 43 3.25 2.84 9.92
N ALA A 44 3.59 4.07 10.33
CA ALA A 44 3.98 4.38 11.70
C ALA A 44 2.86 4.07 12.70
N PHE A 45 1.61 4.45 12.39
CA PHE A 45 0.45 4.13 13.23
C PHE A 45 0.27 2.62 13.41
N PHE A 46 0.31 1.85 12.32
CA PHE A 46 0.18 0.40 12.40
C PHE A 46 1.38 -0.26 13.07
N LEU A 47 2.59 0.26 12.92
CA LEU A 47 3.77 -0.25 13.64
C LEU A 47 3.65 -0.01 15.14
N VAL A 48 3.19 1.16 15.56
CA VAL A 48 2.93 1.43 16.99
C VAL A 48 1.87 0.46 17.50
N TRP A 49 0.79 0.27 16.76
CA TRP A 49 -0.26 -0.69 17.09
C TRP A 49 0.27 -2.13 17.19
N ASP A 50 1.13 -2.52 16.26
CA ASP A 50 1.76 -3.84 16.21
C ASP A 50 2.66 -4.09 17.42
N VAL A 51 3.46 -3.09 17.83
CA VAL A 51 4.25 -3.13 19.07
C VAL A 51 3.36 -3.29 20.30
N PHE A 52 2.23 -2.58 20.38
CA PHE A 52 1.25 -2.78 21.45
C PHE A 52 0.64 -4.19 21.41
N GLY A 53 0.33 -4.71 20.23
CA GLY A 53 -0.19 -6.07 20.04
C GLY A 53 0.78 -7.15 20.50
N ILE A 54 2.08 -6.97 20.23
CA ILE A 54 3.16 -7.84 20.71
C ILE A 54 3.30 -7.72 22.23
N ALA A 55 3.33 -6.49 22.77
CA ALA A 55 3.47 -6.25 24.20
C ALA A 55 2.30 -6.83 25.03
N LEU A 56 1.10 -6.85 24.46
CA LEU A 56 -0.09 -7.44 25.06
C LEU A 56 -0.20 -8.96 24.86
N GLY A 57 0.74 -9.58 24.12
CA GLY A 57 0.73 -11.01 23.81
C GLY A 57 -0.39 -11.45 22.86
N ILE A 58 -1.01 -10.49 22.16
CA ILE A 58 -2.13 -10.73 21.23
C ILE A 58 -1.58 -11.13 19.85
N PHE A 59 -0.45 -10.55 19.45
CA PHE A 59 0.22 -10.82 18.18
C PHE A 59 1.49 -11.67 18.39
N PHE A 60 1.33 -12.99 18.45
CA PHE A 60 2.45 -13.93 18.30
C PHE A 60 2.62 -14.25 16.81
N ARG A 61 3.72 -13.82 16.18
CA ARG A 61 4.06 -14.33 14.84
C ARG A 61 4.63 -15.72 14.95
N GLY A 62 3.92 -16.64 14.30
CA GLY A 62 4.40 -17.99 14.09
C GLY A 62 5.70 -17.95 13.33
N SER A 63 6.72 -18.59 13.92
CA SER A 63 7.97 -18.99 13.28
C SER A 63 7.66 -19.86 12.05
N THR A 64 7.23 -19.24 10.95
CA THR A 64 7.01 -19.95 9.69
C THR A 64 8.33 -19.95 8.94
N ASN A 65 8.74 -21.14 8.50
CA ASN A 65 10.03 -21.46 7.85
C ASN A 65 10.31 -20.69 6.53
N PHE A 66 9.50 -19.69 6.19
CA PHE A 66 9.56 -18.92 4.95
C PHE A 66 9.90 -17.44 5.16
N MET A 67 10.18 -17.00 6.38
CA MET A 67 10.64 -15.62 6.64
C MET A 67 12.17 -15.55 6.51
N THR A 68 12.69 -14.38 6.13
CA THR A 68 14.13 -14.14 5.96
C THR A 68 14.90 -14.20 7.28
N GLY A 69 14.19 -14.07 8.42
CA GLY A 69 14.75 -14.05 9.76
C GLY A 69 15.33 -12.70 10.17
N VAL A 70 15.19 -11.66 9.33
CA VAL A 70 15.66 -10.30 9.63
C VAL A 70 14.62 -9.56 10.46
N LEU A 71 14.99 -9.21 11.68
CA LEU A 71 14.13 -8.55 12.67
C LEU A 71 14.50 -7.06 12.79
N ILE A 72 13.49 -6.19 12.81
CA ILE A 72 13.56 -4.78 13.19
C ILE A 72 13.10 -4.67 14.65
N GLY A 73 14.04 -4.65 15.60
CA GLY A 73 13.71 -4.61 17.03
C GLY A 73 13.48 -6.00 17.64
N PRO A 74 12.82 -6.11 18.81
CA PRO A 74 12.82 -7.34 19.61
C PRO A 74 12.21 -8.55 18.89
N GLU A 75 11.15 -8.35 18.08
CA GLU A 75 10.32 -9.44 17.55
C GLU A 75 9.62 -9.08 16.21
N LEU A 76 10.04 -8.04 15.48
CA LEU A 76 9.28 -7.50 14.33
C LEU A 76 10.00 -7.75 12.98
N PRO A 77 9.65 -8.81 12.23
CA PRO A 77 10.19 -9.09 10.90
C PRO A 77 10.14 -7.89 9.94
N ILE A 78 11.22 -7.69 9.17
CA ILE A 78 11.29 -6.61 8.18
C ILE A 78 10.18 -6.71 7.13
N GLU A 79 9.74 -7.92 6.81
CA GLU A 79 8.67 -8.21 5.86
C GLU A 79 7.34 -7.58 6.26
N GLU A 80 7.09 -7.33 7.55
CA GLU A 80 5.85 -6.69 7.97
C GLU A 80 5.85 -5.20 7.71
N VAL A 81 7.00 -4.55 7.75
CA VAL A 81 7.11 -3.16 7.30
C VAL A 81 6.70 -3.09 5.83
N PHE A 82 7.20 -4.02 5.01
CA PHE A 82 6.81 -4.11 3.59
C PHE A 82 5.33 -4.45 3.42
N PHE A 83 4.79 -5.36 4.24
CA PHE A 83 3.36 -5.69 4.23
C PHE A 83 2.49 -4.49 4.62
N LEU A 84 2.86 -3.73 5.65
CA LEU A 84 2.15 -2.53 6.08
C LEU A 84 2.21 -1.43 5.03
N ILE A 85 3.37 -1.26 4.38
CA ILE A 85 3.50 -0.37 3.21
C ILE A 85 2.52 -0.80 2.12
N LEU A 86 2.53 -2.09 1.75
CA LEU A 86 1.62 -2.63 0.75
C LEU A 86 0.15 -2.44 1.14
N LEU A 87 -0.20 -2.71 2.40
CA LEU A 87 -1.55 -2.56 2.94
C LEU A 87 -2.03 -1.11 2.87
N CYS A 88 -1.24 -0.17 3.40
CA CYS A 88 -1.56 1.25 3.37
C CYS A 88 -1.72 1.73 1.93
N TYR A 89 -0.78 1.34 1.07
CA TYR A 89 -0.77 1.76 -0.33
C TYR A 89 -1.96 1.18 -1.11
N ASN A 90 -2.25 -0.11 -0.94
CA ASN A 90 -3.39 -0.78 -1.57
C ASN A 90 -4.72 -0.18 -1.11
N THR A 91 -4.89 0.08 0.19
CA THR A 91 -6.11 0.69 0.73
C THR A 91 -6.36 2.07 0.13
N MET A 92 -5.32 2.90 0.01
CA MET A 92 -5.46 4.24 -0.57
C MET A 92 -5.78 4.19 -2.07
N ASN A 93 -5.13 3.30 -2.82
CA ASN A 93 -5.43 3.09 -4.24
C ASN A 93 -6.87 2.59 -4.44
N ALA A 94 -7.30 1.61 -3.64
CA ALA A 94 -8.66 1.09 -3.68
C ALA A 94 -9.70 2.15 -3.31
N TYR A 95 -9.42 2.96 -2.29
CA TYR A 95 -10.30 4.05 -1.86
C TYR A 95 -10.47 5.13 -2.94
N LEU A 96 -9.38 5.59 -3.55
CA LEU A 96 -9.47 6.57 -4.65
C LEU A 96 -10.14 5.98 -5.89
N ALA A 97 -9.84 4.73 -6.23
CA ALA A 97 -10.49 4.05 -7.34
C ALA A 97 -12.00 3.93 -7.11
N ALA A 98 -12.42 3.59 -5.89
CA ALA A 98 -13.83 3.53 -5.52
C ALA A 98 -14.50 4.91 -5.59
N LEU A 99 -13.85 5.96 -5.09
CA LEU A 99 -14.35 7.34 -5.19
C LEU A 99 -14.51 7.80 -6.65
N ASP A 100 -13.54 7.50 -7.51
CA ASP A 100 -13.59 7.87 -8.93
C ASP A 100 -14.65 7.08 -9.69
N TRP A 101 -14.85 5.81 -9.33
CA TRP A 101 -15.88 4.94 -9.89
C TRP A 101 -17.28 5.41 -9.48
N LEU A 102 -17.52 5.64 -8.18
CA LEU A 102 -18.80 6.12 -7.65
C LEU A 102 -19.11 7.55 -8.09
N GLY A 103 -18.09 8.41 -8.18
CA GLY A 103 -18.23 9.81 -8.60
C GLY A 103 -18.43 10.01 -10.11
N GLY A 104 -18.49 8.92 -10.90
CA GLY A 104 -18.73 8.96 -12.34
C GLY A 104 -17.69 9.76 -13.15
N ARG A 105 -16.51 10.05 -12.57
CA ARG A 105 -15.48 10.88 -13.19
C ARG A 105 -14.93 10.25 -14.47
N TRP A 106 -14.89 8.92 -14.52
CA TRP A 106 -14.56 8.14 -15.72
C TRP A 106 -15.51 8.42 -16.91
N ARG A 107 -16.80 8.73 -16.67
CA ARG A 107 -17.75 9.09 -17.74
C ARG A 107 -17.59 10.53 -18.27
N ARG A 108 -16.97 11.44 -17.51
CA ARG A 108 -16.79 12.84 -17.92
C ARG A 108 -15.58 13.05 -18.83
N ALA A 109 -14.51 12.27 -18.68
CA ALA A 109 -13.34 12.34 -19.56
C ALA A 109 -13.69 11.95 -21.02
N SER A 110 -14.67 11.07 -21.21
CA SER A 110 -15.18 10.65 -22.53
C SER A 110 -16.20 11.61 -23.15
N ARG A 111 -16.60 12.67 -22.43
CA ARG A 111 -17.58 13.67 -22.89
C ARG A 111 -16.96 15.07 -22.96
N ARG A 112 -15.75 15.22 -23.53
CA ARG A 112 -15.44 16.49 -24.20
C ARG A 112 -16.22 16.46 -25.52
N PRO A 113 -17.31 17.23 -25.68
CA PRO A 113 -17.87 17.41 -26.99
C PRO A 113 -16.81 18.15 -27.80
N GLU A 114 -16.57 17.71 -29.02
CA GLU A 114 -16.02 18.58 -30.06
C GLU A 114 -16.77 19.90 -29.96
N ALA A 115 -16.07 20.93 -29.47
CA ALA A 115 -16.63 22.26 -29.42
C ALA A 115 -16.82 22.66 -30.88
N VAL A 116 -18.09 22.62 -31.29
CA VAL A 116 -18.64 23.08 -32.55
C VAL A 116 -17.98 24.42 -32.91
N THR A 117 -17.00 24.38 -33.79
CA THR A 117 -16.49 25.56 -34.50
C THR A 117 -17.39 25.78 -35.69
N SER A 118 -18.36 26.66 -35.53
CA SER A 118 -19.16 27.28 -36.60
C SER A 118 -18.75 28.73 -36.74
#